data_AF-A0A0G0VEJ4-F1
#
_entry.id   AF-A0A0G0VEJ4-F1
#
_cell.length_a   1.000
_cell.length_b   1.000
_cell.length_c   1.000
_cell.angle_alpha   90.00
_cell.angle_beta   90.00
_cell.angle_gamma   90.00
#
_symmetry.space_group_name_H-M   'P 1'
#
loop_
_entity.id
_entity.type
_entity.pdbx_description
1 polymer ?
#
loop_
_entity_poly.entity_id
_entity_poly.type
_entity_poly.pdbx_seq_one_letter_code
_entity_poly.pdbx_strand_id
1 'polypeptide(L)' 'MNNMQNLSAMIDRFEEKKAVLKFSDGQTLIVPIEYLPDDVSEGNAIKIKFGNDADTTDKRAQQARDLLNEILKKGK' A
#
# COMPACT_ATOMS: atom_id res chain seq x y z
N MET A 1 8.54 11.36 -14.71
CA MET A 1 7.87 12.54 -14.11
C MET A 1 7.77 12.29 -12.61
N ASN A 2 8.59 12.98 -11.79
CA ASN A 2 8.46 12.89 -10.34
C ASN A 2 7.33 13.81 -9.90
N ASN A 3 6.12 13.28 -9.75
CA ASN A 3 5.06 14.01 -9.04
C ASN A 3 5.39 13.99 -7.55
N MET A 4 6.16 14.97 -7.10
CA MET A 4 6.43 15.23 -5.68
C MET A 4 5.25 15.98 -5.06
N GLN A 5 4.03 15.47 -5.24
CA GLN A 5 2.90 15.90 -4.43
C GLN A 5 3.02 15.14 -3.11
N ASN A 6 3.37 15.85 -2.04
CA ASN A 6 3.42 15.24 -0.72
C ASN A 6 1.98 14.96 -0.28
N LEU A 7 1.55 13.71 -0.38
CA LEU A 7 0.27 13.28 0.13
C LEU A 7 0.33 13.25 1.66
N SER A 8 -0.65 13.83 2.33
CA SER A 8 -0.76 13.83 3.78
C SER A 8 -2.15 13.43 4.23
N ALA A 9 -2.24 12.75 5.36
CA ALA A 9 -3.49 12.39 6.02
C ALA A 9 -3.40 12.67 7.52
N MET A 10 -4.56 12.83 8.16
CA MET A 10 -4.67 12.89 9.61
C MET A 10 -5.00 11.50 10.14
N ILE A 11 -4.40 11.09 11.25
CA ILE A 11 -4.82 9.90 11.98
C ILE A 11 -6.15 10.25 12.65
N ASP A 12 -7.25 9.69 12.15
CA ASP A 12 -8.59 9.92 12.69
C ASP A 12 -8.76 9.15 14.00
N ARG A 13 -8.43 7.84 13.99
CA ARG A 13 -8.51 6.95 15.15
C ARG A 13 -7.70 5.67 14.99
N PHE A 14 -7.43 5.00 16.11
CA PHE A 14 -6.94 3.62 16.15
C PHE A 14 -8.06 2.63 16.49
N GLU A 15 -8.12 1.53 15.73
CA GLU A 15 -9.06 0.42 15.94
C GLU A 15 -8.28 -0.90 15.95
N GLU A 16 -8.26 -1.59 17.10
CA GLU A 16 -7.51 -2.83 17.30
C GLU A 16 -6.02 -2.71 16.90
N LYS A 17 -5.63 -3.29 15.76
CA LYS A 17 -4.27 -3.27 15.19
C LYS A 17 -4.17 -2.42 13.93
N LYS A 18 -5.14 -1.52 13.72
CA LYS A 18 -5.24 -0.68 12.52
C LYS A 18 -5.40 0.78 12.91
N ALA A 19 -4.96 1.66 12.02
CA ALA A 19 -5.20 3.08 12.07
C ALA A 19 -6.08 3.49 10.90
N VAL A 20 -6.99 4.41 11.15
CA VAL A 20 -7.85 5.02 10.13
C VAL A 20 -7.25 6.39 9.80
N LEU A 21 -6.80 6.55 8.56
CA LEU A 21 -6.20 7.78 8.05
C LEU A 21 -7.21 8.53 7.20
N LYS A 22 -7.43 9.81 7.47
CA LYS A 22 -8.37 10.66 6.74
C LYS A 22 -7.63 11.72 5.92
N PHE A 23 -7.91 11.76 4.62
CA PHE A 23 -7.35 12.74 3.70
C PHE A 23 -8.21 14.01 3.64
N SER A 24 -7.64 15.08 3.10
CA SER A 24 -8.31 16.38 2.98
C SER A 24 -9.52 16.38 2.07
N ASP A 25 -9.56 15.45 1.10
CA ASP A 25 -10.69 15.27 0.18
C ASP A 25 -11.78 14.34 0.75
N GLY A 26 -11.64 13.92 2.01
CA GLY A 26 -12.59 13.04 2.70
C GLY A 26 -12.38 11.56 2.44
N GLN A 27 -11.40 11.16 1.62
CA GLN A 27 -11.03 9.75 1.49
C GLN A 27 -10.46 9.21 2.80
N THR A 28 -10.57 7.89 2.96
CA THR A 28 -10.07 7.18 4.14
C THR A 28 -9.20 6.00 3.72
N LEU A 29 -8.07 5.81 4.41
CA LEU A 29 -7.20 4.66 4.23
C LEU A 29 -7.00 3.96 5.57
N ILE A 30 -7.28 2.65 5.60
CA ILE A 30 -7.07 1.81 6.77
C ILE A 30 -5.72 1.13 6.61
N VAL A 31 -4.79 1.38 7.53
CA VAL A 31 -3.45 0.78 7.53
C VAL A 31 -3.18 0.02 8.83
N PRO A 32 -2.48 -1.11 8.80
CA PRO A 32 -1.96 -1.72 10.02
C PRO A 32 -1.04 -0.77 10.79
N ILE A 33 -1.12 -0.78 12.12
CA ILE A 33 -0.33 0.11 13.00
C ILE A 33 1.17 -0.12 12.83
N GLU A 34 1.59 -1.34 12.48
CA GLU A 34 3.01 -1.69 12.24
C GLU A 34 3.67 -0.91 11.10
N TYR A 35 2.89 -0.28 10.21
CA TYR A 35 3.41 0.57 9.13
C TYR A 35 3.50 2.05 9.52
N LEU A 36 3.02 2.42 10.71
CA LEU A 36 3.10 3.78 11.21
C LEU A 36 4.37 3.97 12.05
N PRO A 37 4.88 5.22 12.15
CA PRO A 37 5.93 5.55 13.10
C PRO A 37 5.48 5.30 14.55
N ASP A 38 6.43 5.01 15.45
CA ASP A 38 6.11 4.76 16.86
C ASP A 38 5.69 6.04 17.63
N ASP A 39 5.94 7.22 17.08
CA ASP A 39 5.75 8.52 17.73
C ASP A 39 4.45 9.24 17.30
N VAL A 40 3.48 8.52 16.70
CA VAL A 40 2.22 9.11 16.27
C VAL A 40 1.03 8.76 17.17
N SER A 41 0.08 9.69 17.25
CA SER A 41 -1.18 9.54 17.99
C SER A 41 -2.37 10.05 17.18
N GLU A 42 -3.59 9.80 17.66
CA GLU A 42 -4.81 10.34 17.05
C GLU A 42 -4.71 11.87 16.92
N GLY A 43 -5.18 12.37 15.78
CA GLY A 43 -5.08 13.77 15.40
C GLY A 43 -3.72 14.21 14.82
N ASN A 44 -2.69 13.36 14.79
CA ASN A 44 -1.44 13.71 14.11
C ASN A 44 -1.59 13.68 12.59
N ALA A 45 -0.90 14.59 11.91
CA ALA A 45 -0.75 14.56 10.46
C ALA A 45 0.46 13.72 10.07
N ILE A 46 0.29 12.81 9.11
CA ILE A 46 1.36 11.95 8.60
C ILE A 46 1.58 12.21 7.10
N LYS A 47 2.83 12.01 6.65
CA LYS A 47 3.19 12.06 5.23
C LYS A 47 3.14 10.65 4.66
N ILE A 48 2.53 10.51 3.49
CA ILE A 48 2.38 9.25 2.77
C ILE A 48 3.13 9.33 1.45
N LYS A 49 3.86 8.27 1.12
CA LYS A 49 4.56 8.13 -0.16
C LYS A 49 4.20 6.79 -0.76
N PHE A 50 3.70 6.81 -2.00
CA PHE A 50 3.52 5.61 -2.81
C PHE A 50 4.75 5.44 -3.69
N GLY A 51 5.35 4.25 -3.63
CA GLY A 51 6.45 3.84 -4.48
C GLY A 51 5.99 2.82 -5.51
N ASN A 52 6.51 2.90 -6.73
CA ASN A 52 6.37 1.83 -7.70
C ASN A 52 7.39 0.73 -7.40
N ASP A 53 6.93 -0.51 -7.29
CA ASP A 53 7.79 -1.70 -7.15
C ASP A 53 7.75 -2.51 -8.45
N ALA A 54 8.54 -2.07 -9.43
CA ALA A 54 8.61 -2.71 -10.74
C ALA A 54 9.19 -4.12 -10.64
N ASP A 55 10.20 -4.33 -9.80
CA ASP A 55 10.87 -5.63 -9.66
C ASP A 55 9.92 -6.71 -9.14
N THR A 56 9.16 -6.41 -8.08
CA THR A 56 8.15 -7.36 -7.58
C THR A 56 7.05 -7.59 -8.60
N THR A 57 6.65 -6.55 -9.33
CA THR A 57 5.63 -6.64 -10.39
C THR A 57 6.09 -7.58 -11.51
N ASP A 58 7.31 -7.41 -12.00
CA ASP A 58 7.88 -8.21 -13.08
C ASP A 58 8.10 -9.66 -12.66
N LYS A 59 8.60 -9.90 -11.44
CA LYS A 59 8.74 -11.25 -10.88
C LYS A 59 7.39 -11.98 -10.81
N ARG A 60 6.34 -11.31 -10.35
CA ARG A 60 4.98 -11.89 -10.30
C ARG A 60 4.42 -12.17 -11.69
N ALA A 61 4.66 -11.26 -12.64
CA ALA A 61 4.26 -11.47 -14.03
C ALA A 61 4.96 -12.69 -14.64
N GLN A 62 6.25 -12.88 -14.36
CA GLN A 62 6.98 -14.07 -14.81
C GLN A 62 6.43 -15.34 -14.18
N GLN A 63 6.24 -15.36 -12.85
CA GLN A 63 5.65 -16.50 -12.14
C GLN A 63 4.28 -16.91 -12.70
N ALA A 64 3.43 -15.92 -13.03
CA ALA A 64 2.13 -16.18 -13.64
C ALA A 64 2.25 -16.80 -15.05
N ARG A 65 3.21 -16.34 -15.86
CA ARG A 65 3.49 -16.93 -17.19
C ARG A 65 3.98 -18.36 -17.07
N ASP A 66 4.86 -18.63 -16.11
CA ASP A 66 5.41 -19.96 -15.88
C ASP A 66 4.31 -20.95 -15.48
N LEU A 67 3.44 -20.56 -14.54
CA LEU A 67 2.29 -21.37 -14.13
C LEU A 67 1.32 -21.65 -15.29
N LEU A 68 1.03 -20.65 -16.12
CA LEU A 68 0.18 -20.82 -17.30
C LEU A 68 0.79 -21.82 -18.28
N ASN A 69 2.09 -21.72 -18.55
CA ASN A 69 2.80 -22.64 -19.43
C ASN A 69 2.78 -24.08 -18.91
N GLU A 70 2.89 -24.28 -17.59
CA GLU A 70 2.75 -25.61 -16.98
C GLU A 70 1.35 -26.20 -17.20
N ILE A 71 0.30 -25.41 -16.99
CA ILE A 71 -1.09 -25.84 -17.20
C ILE A 71 -1.31 -26.24 -18.68
N LEU A 72 -0.84 -25.42 -19.62
CA LEU A 72 -0.99 -25.68 -21.06
C LEU A 72 -0.20 -26.90 -21.54
N LYS A 73 0.95 -27.20 -20.92
CA LYS A 73 1.74 -28.40 -21.25
C LYS A 73 1.13 -29.69 -20.70
N LYS A 74 0.45 -29.64 -19.54
CA LYS A 74 -0.22 -30.81 -18.95
C LYS A 74 -1.57 -31.14 -19.60
N GLY A 75 -2.19 -30.17 -20.29
CA GLY A 75 -3.41 -30.36 -21.06
C GLY A 75 -3.20 -30.90 -22.49
N LYS A 76 -1.96 -31.22 -22.86
CA LYS A 76 -1.60 -31.95 -24.09
C LYS A 76 -1.21 -33.38 -23.74
#